data_AF-A0A4U8WL70-F1
#
_entry.id   AF-A0A4U8WL70-F1
#
_cell.length_a   1.000
_cell.length_b   1.000
_cell.length_c   1.000
_cell.angle_alpha   90.00
_cell.angle_beta   90.00
_cell.angle_gamma   90.00
#
_symmetry.space_group_name_H-M   'P 1'
#
loop_
_entity.id
_entity.type
_entity.pdbx_description
1 polymer ?
#
loop_
_entity_poly.entity_id
_entity_poly.type
_entity_poly.pdbx_seq_one_letter_code
_entity_poly.pdbx_strand_id
1 'polypeptide(L)'
;MNNLFFRIYLLIFAFFVQNIFAQNYPDGVSDANLVVNNQAVPVKVFSTTDAQSFADFAGKNTANSLIIVNTANLESKGGWGAFYDNSFAVLKQNGYQFLNKDFKPTENKADFKYITKIKQPLKDEDQVSLDTTYKIWDPSVGIHLGPVTLHYYSLMFVFAFGFGYIIMKKIFDIDHVNQKYLDPLFTWTLLGTILGARLGHVIFYQPELFKDDFLSVFLPIRTKPELEFTGFSGLASHGATIALIFTTLYYSFKIIKKNPFWVYDRLGIVVALGGAFVRLGNFFNSEIVGKPADPHSPFAILFPQMSDEYGITVPRFPGQLFEAAGYVLLFILLWFLYRKTDKKYQQGWLFGLFFIILWAIRFFVEFLKEPQGKEFISIAGLNTGQVLSIPFMIAGLLIMIYSKNNKIAPEADKTF
;
A
#
# COMPACT_ATOMS: atom_id res chain seq x y z
N MET A 1 2.98 34.36 12.66
CA MET A 1 2.88 34.32 11.18
C MET A 1 1.44 34.59 10.80
N ASN A 2 1.20 35.58 9.92
CA ASN A 2 -0.17 35.95 9.52
C ASN A 2 -0.83 34.78 8.75
N ASN A 3 -2.08 34.43 9.09
CA ASN A 3 -2.81 33.29 8.51
C ASN A 3 -2.87 33.34 6.97
N LEU A 4 -2.82 34.54 6.39
CA LEU A 4 -2.77 34.74 4.94
C LEU A 4 -1.44 34.25 4.33
N PHE A 5 -0.32 34.51 4.98
CA PHE A 5 1.00 34.13 4.49
C PHE A 5 1.19 32.60 4.52
N PHE A 6 0.69 31.94 5.56
CA PHE A 6 0.70 30.48 5.66
C PHE A 6 -0.20 29.81 4.61
N ARG A 7 -1.39 30.39 4.34
CA ARG A 7 -2.29 29.91 3.28
C ARG A 7 -1.72 30.12 1.88
N ILE A 8 -1.12 31.28 1.61
CA ILE A 8 -0.43 31.56 0.35
C ILE A 8 0.77 30.62 0.20
N TYR A 9 1.55 30.39 1.26
CA TYR A 9 2.65 29.43 1.23
C TYR A 9 2.17 28.00 0.96
N LEU A 10 1.09 27.54 1.59
CA LEU A 10 0.53 26.20 1.33
C LEU A 10 -0.02 26.08 -0.09
N LEU A 11 -0.67 27.12 -0.63
CA LEU A 11 -1.15 27.12 -2.01
C LEU A 11 0.00 27.16 -3.00
N ILE A 12 1.04 27.96 -2.76
CA ILE A 12 2.26 27.98 -3.57
C ILE A 12 2.99 26.65 -3.47
N PHE A 13 3.17 26.09 -2.28
CA PHE A 13 3.80 24.78 -2.07
C PHE A 13 3.00 23.67 -2.76
N ALA A 14 1.68 23.61 -2.58
CA ALA A 14 0.81 22.65 -3.26
C ALA A 14 0.84 22.82 -4.79
N PHE A 15 0.76 24.06 -5.29
CA PHE A 15 0.81 24.35 -6.72
C PHE A 15 2.18 24.03 -7.34
N PHE A 16 3.28 24.34 -6.66
CA PHE A 16 4.63 24.01 -7.10
C PHE A 16 4.89 22.50 -7.04
N VAL A 17 4.47 21.81 -5.97
CA VAL A 17 4.59 20.34 -5.87
C VAL A 17 3.71 19.67 -6.94
N GLN A 18 2.51 20.16 -7.20
CA GLN A 18 1.61 19.53 -8.16
C GLN A 18 2.04 19.74 -9.62
N ASN A 19 2.64 20.89 -9.96
CA ASN A 19 3.05 21.20 -11.33
C ASN A 19 4.52 20.86 -11.66
N ILE A 20 5.42 20.74 -10.67
CA ILE A 20 6.83 20.39 -10.93
C ILE A 20 7.03 18.89 -11.07
N PHE A 21 6.14 18.07 -10.53
CA PHE A 21 6.37 16.62 -10.42
C PHE A 21 5.55 15.76 -11.39
N ALA A 22 4.44 16.26 -11.94
CA ALA A 22 3.62 15.52 -12.89
C ALA A 22 4.19 15.62 -14.31
N GLN A 23 4.86 14.56 -14.76
CA GLN A 23 5.35 14.45 -16.13
C GLN A 23 4.26 13.88 -17.05
N ASN A 24 4.21 14.39 -18.28
CA ASN A 24 3.27 13.92 -19.28
C ASN A 24 3.92 12.79 -20.10
N TYR A 25 3.25 11.64 -20.15
CA TYR A 25 3.65 10.49 -20.96
C TYR A 25 2.58 10.28 -22.06
N PRO A 26 2.59 11.11 -23.12
CA PRO A 26 1.48 11.19 -24.07
C PRO A 26 1.20 9.88 -24.82
N ASP A 27 2.21 9.02 -24.96
CA ASP A 27 2.11 7.73 -25.65
C ASP A 27 2.00 6.53 -24.69
N GLY A 28 1.95 6.76 -23.38
CA GLY A 28 1.90 5.69 -22.38
C GLY A 28 3.16 4.80 -22.32
N VAL A 29 4.28 5.30 -22.83
CA VAL A 29 5.57 4.59 -22.85
C VAL A 29 6.66 5.38 -22.15
N SER A 30 7.66 4.68 -21.62
CA SER A 30 8.83 5.24 -20.95
C SER A 30 10.11 4.97 -21.75
N ASP A 31 11.13 5.80 -21.59
CA ASP A 31 12.41 5.64 -22.31
C ASP A 31 13.37 4.73 -21.55
N ALA A 32 14.04 3.84 -22.28
CA ALA A 32 15.09 2.97 -21.76
C ALA A 32 16.12 2.63 -22.85
N ASN A 33 17.22 2.00 -22.44
CA ASN A 33 18.18 1.40 -23.36
C ASN A 33 18.27 -0.10 -23.13
N LEU A 34 18.08 -0.89 -24.17
CA LEU A 34 18.44 -2.30 -24.17
C LEU A 34 19.93 -2.40 -24.52
N VAL A 35 20.76 -2.78 -23.55
CA VAL A 35 22.19 -2.95 -23.75
C VAL A 35 22.43 -4.37 -24.24
N VAL A 36 22.84 -4.52 -25.51
CA VAL A 36 23.12 -5.81 -26.16
C VAL A 36 24.61 -5.87 -26.48
N ASN A 37 25.35 -6.81 -25.87
CA ASN A 37 26.80 -6.96 -26.05
C ASN A 37 27.56 -5.61 -25.94
N ASN A 38 27.25 -4.85 -24.88
CA ASN A 38 27.79 -3.52 -24.57
C ASN A 38 27.36 -2.38 -25.53
N GLN A 39 26.39 -2.61 -26.43
CA GLN A 39 25.82 -1.58 -27.30
C GLN A 39 24.42 -1.20 -26.83
N ALA A 40 24.20 0.09 -26.58
CA ALA A 40 22.89 0.60 -26.18
C ALA A 40 21.95 0.75 -27.39
N VAL A 41 20.80 0.10 -27.32
CA VAL A 41 19.69 0.22 -28.28
C VAL A 41 18.55 0.97 -27.58
N PRO A 42 18.26 2.22 -27.96
CA PRO A 42 17.15 2.98 -27.37
C PRO A 42 15.83 2.27 -27.65
N VAL A 43 15.00 2.10 -26.62
CA VAL A 43 13.69 1.46 -26.72
C VAL A 43 12.61 2.22 -25.95
N LYS A 44 11.38 2.15 -26.46
CA LYS A 44 10.17 2.57 -25.74
C LYS A 44 9.62 1.41 -24.92
N VAL A 45 9.59 1.59 -23.60
CA VAL A 45 9.10 0.61 -22.64
C VAL A 45 7.60 0.78 -22.42
N PHE A 46 6.85 -0.28 -22.67
CA PHE A 46 5.41 -0.38 -22.46
C PHE A 46 5.09 -1.45 -21.42
N SER A 47 4.07 -1.23 -20.61
CA SER A 47 3.54 -2.22 -19.66
C SER A 47 2.09 -1.89 -19.36
N THR A 48 1.24 -2.91 -19.23
CA THR A 48 -0.16 -2.70 -18.82
C THR A 48 -0.78 -3.99 -18.30
N THR A 49 -1.69 -3.86 -17.34
CA THR A 49 -2.59 -4.94 -16.90
C THR A 49 -3.94 -4.91 -17.61
N ASP A 50 -4.20 -3.89 -18.44
CA ASP A 50 -5.43 -3.73 -19.23
C ASP A 50 -5.32 -4.39 -20.60
N ALA A 51 -6.28 -5.28 -20.91
CA ALA A 51 -6.27 -6.08 -22.12
C ALA A 51 -6.49 -5.24 -23.39
N GLN A 52 -7.32 -4.18 -23.31
CA GLN A 52 -7.59 -3.32 -24.46
C GLN A 52 -6.35 -2.50 -24.84
N SER A 53 -5.73 -1.84 -23.86
CA SER A 53 -4.50 -1.07 -24.04
C SER A 53 -3.36 -1.95 -24.60
N PHE A 54 -3.30 -3.21 -24.17
CA PHE A 54 -2.33 -4.16 -24.68
C PHE A 54 -2.58 -4.48 -26.16
N ALA A 55 -3.83 -4.73 -26.54
CA ALA A 55 -4.22 -4.98 -27.93
C ALA A 55 -3.97 -3.76 -28.83
N ASP A 56 -4.29 -2.56 -28.35
CA ASP A 56 -4.06 -1.30 -29.06
C ASP A 56 -2.56 -1.08 -29.32
N PHE A 57 -1.70 -1.34 -28.33
CA PHE A 57 -0.26 -1.27 -28.50
C PHE A 57 0.25 -2.31 -29.51
N ALA A 58 -0.22 -3.55 -29.42
CA ALA A 58 0.14 -4.61 -30.36
C ALA A 58 -0.19 -4.24 -31.81
N GLY A 59 -1.33 -3.56 -32.03
CA GLY A 59 -1.76 -3.08 -33.34
C GLY A 59 -0.93 -1.92 -33.90
N LYS A 60 -0.36 -1.04 -33.06
CA LYS A 60 0.47 0.11 -33.50
C LYS A 60 1.78 -0.30 -34.18
N ASN A 61 2.26 -1.52 -33.92
CA ASN A 61 3.49 -2.06 -34.50
C ASN A 61 4.74 -1.17 -34.31
N THR A 62 4.91 -0.62 -33.11
CA THR A 62 5.97 0.33 -32.76
C THR A 62 7.37 -0.30 -32.85
N ALA A 63 8.25 0.26 -33.68
CA ALA A 63 9.66 -0.14 -33.76
C ALA A 63 10.45 0.32 -32.53
N ASN A 64 11.54 -0.39 -32.21
CA ASN A 64 12.40 -0.13 -31.06
C ASN A 64 11.59 -0.03 -29.76
N SER A 65 10.87 -1.12 -29.46
CA SER A 65 9.98 -1.19 -28.31
C SER A 65 10.28 -2.42 -27.45
N LEU A 66 9.93 -2.31 -26.17
CA LEU A 66 10.04 -3.35 -25.18
C LEU A 66 8.75 -3.37 -24.36
N ILE A 67 8.06 -4.51 -24.32
CA ILE A 67 6.90 -4.73 -23.49
C ILE A 67 7.36 -5.53 -22.28
N ILE A 68 7.06 -5.05 -21.06
CA ILE A 68 7.22 -5.82 -19.83
C ILE A 68 5.93 -6.61 -19.64
N VAL A 69 6.05 -7.95 -19.65
CA VAL A 69 4.95 -8.87 -19.44
C VAL A 69 4.75 -9.08 -17.95
N ASN A 70 3.52 -8.89 -17.49
CA ASN A 70 3.10 -9.11 -16.11
C ASN A 70 2.19 -10.33 -15.98
N THR A 71 1.84 -10.67 -14.74
CA THR A 71 1.06 -11.87 -14.45
C THR A 71 -0.34 -11.81 -15.06
N ALA A 72 -0.96 -10.61 -15.12
CA ALA A 72 -2.27 -10.42 -15.72
C ALA A 72 -2.27 -10.69 -17.24
N ASN A 73 -1.15 -10.46 -17.94
CA ASN A 73 -1.03 -10.77 -19.37
C ASN A 73 -0.94 -12.28 -19.65
N LEU A 74 -0.50 -13.07 -18.67
CA LEU A 74 -0.27 -14.51 -18.82
C LEU A 74 -1.44 -15.34 -18.33
N GLU A 75 -2.02 -14.93 -17.20
CA GLU A 75 -3.12 -15.64 -16.56
C GLU A 75 -4.44 -15.28 -17.24
N SER A 76 -5.23 -16.27 -17.68
CA SER A 76 -6.61 -16.08 -18.16
C SER A 76 -7.59 -15.62 -17.06
N LYS A 77 -7.10 -14.98 -15.99
CA LYS A 77 -7.93 -14.47 -14.89
C LYS A 77 -8.81 -13.33 -15.41
N GLY A 78 -10.08 -13.35 -15.00
CA GLY A 78 -11.07 -12.34 -15.41
C GLY A 78 -11.67 -12.55 -16.80
N GLY A 79 -11.40 -13.68 -17.48
CA GLY A 79 -11.99 -13.99 -18.79
C GLY A 79 -11.32 -13.30 -19.99
N TRP A 80 -10.26 -12.53 -19.76
CA TRP A 80 -9.53 -11.79 -20.80
C TRP A 80 -8.37 -12.55 -21.44
N GLY A 81 -8.13 -13.81 -21.06
CA GLY A 81 -7.00 -14.61 -21.58
C GLY A 81 -6.97 -14.68 -23.11
N ALA A 82 -8.14 -14.83 -23.74
CA ALA A 82 -8.27 -14.85 -25.20
C ALA A 82 -7.84 -13.52 -25.86
N PHE A 83 -8.08 -12.38 -25.20
CA PHE A 83 -7.64 -11.07 -25.71
C PHE A 83 -6.11 -10.96 -25.70
N TYR A 84 -5.47 -11.41 -24.62
CA TYR A 84 -4.02 -11.45 -24.53
C TYR A 84 -3.41 -12.43 -25.55
N ASP A 85 -3.99 -13.61 -25.71
CA ASP A 85 -3.55 -14.60 -26.71
C ASP A 85 -3.63 -14.06 -28.14
N ASN A 86 -4.72 -13.39 -28.49
CA ASN A 86 -4.85 -12.72 -29.78
C ASN A 86 -3.79 -11.62 -29.95
N SER A 87 -3.55 -10.83 -28.91
CA SER A 87 -2.55 -9.77 -28.94
C SER A 87 -1.12 -10.33 -29.09
N PHE A 88 -0.79 -11.45 -28.43
CA PHE A 88 0.48 -12.14 -28.63
C PHE A 88 0.64 -12.66 -30.07
N ALA A 89 -0.43 -13.18 -30.67
CA ALA A 89 -0.40 -13.60 -32.08
C ALA A 89 -0.14 -12.41 -33.02
N VAL A 90 -0.80 -11.26 -32.79
CA VAL A 90 -0.55 -10.02 -33.54
C VAL A 90 0.90 -9.55 -33.38
N LEU A 91 1.44 -9.57 -32.16
CA LEU A 91 2.85 -9.22 -31.90
C LEU A 91 3.81 -10.15 -32.66
N LYS A 92 3.58 -11.48 -32.65
CA LYS A 92 4.39 -12.42 -33.44
C LYS A 92 4.32 -12.12 -34.93
N GLN A 93 3.14 -11.87 -35.48
CA GLN A 93 2.96 -11.50 -36.89
C GLN A 93 3.68 -10.19 -37.23
N ASN A 94 3.70 -9.26 -36.29
CA ASN A 94 4.41 -7.98 -36.41
C ASN A 94 5.93 -8.09 -36.19
N GLY A 95 6.47 -9.29 -36.00
CA GLY A 95 7.91 -9.55 -35.88
C GLY A 95 8.50 -9.20 -34.51
N TYR A 96 7.69 -9.21 -33.45
CA TYR A 96 8.19 -9.11 -32.09
C TYR A 96 8.79 -10.45 -31.62
N GLN A 97 9.85 -10.36 -30.85
CA GLN A 97 10.54 -11.49 -30.22
C GLN A 97 10.10 -11.63 -28.76
N PHE A 98 9.83 -12.87 -28.36
CA PHE A 98 9.38 -13.22 -27.00
C PHE A 98 10.57 -13.74 -26.20
N LEU A 99 10.75 -13.18 -25.00
CA LEU A 99 11.94 -13.39 -24.19
C LEU A 99 11.56 -13.77 -22.77
N ASN A 100 12.39 -14.61 -22.15
CA ASN A 100 12.31 -14.89 -20.72
C ASN A 100 12.92 -13.76 -19.87
N LYS A 101 12.91 -13.94 -18.54
CA LYS A 101 13.44 -12.96 -17.58
C LYS A 101 14.93 -12.64 -17.76
N ASP A 102 15.68 -13.54 -18.40
CA ASP A 102 17.11 -13.42 -18.68
C ASP A 102 17.36 -12.89 -20.11
N PHE A 103 16.32 -12.29 -20.74
CA PHE A 103 16.32 -11.76 -22.10
C PHE A 103 16.65 -12.80 -23.19
N LYS A 104 16.43 -14.09 -22.91
CA LYS A 104 16.64 -15.17 -23.88
C LYS A 104 15.36 -15.49 -24.65
N PRO A 105 15.44 -15.70 -25.98
CA PRO A 105 14.31 -16.15 -26.78
C PRO A 105 13.62 -17.37 -26.18
N THR A 106 12.28 -17.35 -26.14
CA THR A 106 11.49 -18.50 -25.68
C THR A 106 10.17 -18.56 -26.41
N GLU A 107 9.70 -19.78 -26.68
CA GLU A 107 8.36 -20.05 -27.20
C GLU A 107 7.37 -20.46 -26.09
N ASN A 108 7.87 -20.75 -24.88
CA ASN A 108 7.04 -21.15 -23.76
C ASN A 108 6.37 -19.91 -23.16
N LYS A 109 5.05 -19.81 -23.33
CA LYS A 109 4.24 -18.70 -22.80
C LYS A 109 4.43 -18.48 -21.30
N ALA A 110 4.60 -19.56 -20.52
CA ALA A 110 4.78 -19.46 -19.08
C ALA A 110 6.07 -18.72 -18.67
N ASP A 111 7.06 -18.66 -19.57
CA ASP A 111 8.35 -18.02 -19.32
C ASP A 111 8.42 -16.58 -19.84
N PHE A 112 7.40 -16.11 -20.57
CA PHE A 112 7.40 -14.77 -21.17
C PHE A 112 7.56 -13.70 -20.09
N LYS A 113 8.63 -12.90 -20.23
CA LYS A 113 8.86 -11.72 -19.38
C LYS A 113 8.99 -10.43 -20.17
N TYR A 114 9.63 -10.50 -21.32
CA TYR A 114 9.79 -9.34 -22.19
C TYR A 114 9.37 -9.69 -23.61
N ILE A 115 8.79 -8.73 -24.32
CA ILE A 115 8.50 -8.85 -25.75
C ILE A 115 9.09 -7.63 -26.43
N THR A 116 10.01 -7.83 -27.38
CA THR A 116 10.75 -6.71 -27.98
C THR A 116 10.68 -6.71 -29.50
N LYS A 117 10.74 -5.52 -30.07
CA LYS A 117 10.95 -5.31 -31.51
C LYS A 117 12.08 -4.32 -31.71
N ILE A 118 13.25 -4.85 -32.05
CA ILE A 118 14.47 -4.07 -32.36
C ILE A 118 15.02 -4.48 -33.73
N LYS A 119 15.85 -3.63 -34.33
CA LYS A 119 16.36 -3.82 -35.70
C LYS A 119 17.14 -5.13 -35.89
N GLN A 120 17.92 -5.52 -34.89
CA GLN A 120 18.66 -6.78 -34.87
C GLN A 120 18.04 -7.69 -33.81
N PRO A 121 17.41 -8.81 -34.20
CA PRO A 121 16.86 -9.77 -33.24
C PRO A 121 17.92 -10.28 -32.28
N LEU A 122 17.52 -10.51 -31.02
CA LEU A 122 18.40 -11.05 -29.99
C LEU A 122 18.65 -12.54 -30.23
N LYS A 123 19.85 -12.99 -29.88
CA LYS A 123 20.28 -14.38 -29.94
C LYS A 123 20.51 -14.94 -28.55
N ASP A 124 20.53 -16.27 -28.43
CA ASP A 124 20.80 -16.95 -27.16
C ASP A 124 22.19 -16.62 -26.58
N GLU A 125 23.16 -16.30 -27.44
CA GLU A 125 24.52 -15.93 -27.05
C GLU A 125 24.66 -14.47 -26.58
N ASP A 126 23.67 -13.61 -26.85
CA ASP A 126 23.76 -12.18 -26.54
C ASP A 126 23.69 -11.93 -25.03
N GLN A 127 24.57 -11.07 -24.53
CA GLN A 127 24.46 -10.52 -23.18
C GLN A 127 23.58 -9.28 -23.22
N VAL A 128 22.43 -9.37 -22.55
CA VAL A 128 21.38 -8.34 -22.62
C VAL A 128 21.02 -7.86 -21.24
N SER A 129 20.92 -6.55 -21.07
CA SER A 129 20.38 -5.91 -19.87
C SER A 129 19.52 -4.71 -20.24
N LEU A 130 18.55 -4.39 -19.39
CA LEU A 130 17.75 -3.18 -19.52
C LEU A 130 18.30 -2.08 -18.62
N ASP A 131 18.71 -0.97 -19.23
CA ASP A 131 19.19 0.23 -18.54
C ASP A 131 18.11 1.31 -18.56
N THR A 132 17.75 1.81 -17.37
CA THR A 132 16.68 2.79 -17.15
C THR A 132 17.15 3.86 -16.17
N THR A 133 16.68 5.09 -16.36
CA THR A 133 16.93 6.20 -15.42
C THR A 133 16.11 6.07 -14.12
N TYR A 134 15.04 5.28 -14.16
CA TYR A 134 14.16 4.94 -13.05
C TYR A 134 14.33 3.46 -12.63
N LYS A 135 13.75 3.07 -11.50
CA LYS A 135 13.75 1.66 -11.05
C LYS A 135 12.49 0.93 -11.52
N ILE A 136 12.62 -0.34 -11.87
CA ILE A 136 11.46 -1.21 -12.16
C ILE A 136 11.18 -2.05 -10.91
N TRP A 137 9.97 -1.94 -10.36
CA TRP A 137 9.52 -2.71 -9.21
C TRP A 137 8.55 -3.80 -9.63
N ASP A 138 9.09 -5.00 -9.76
CA ASP A 138 8.36 -6.18 -10.23
C ASP A 138 8.75 -7.42 -9.41
N PRO A 139 8.51 -7.39 -8.09
CA PRO A 139 8.84 -8.51 -7.22
C PRO A 139 7.90 -9.70 -7.48
N SER A 140 8.30 -10.89 -7.02
CA SER A 140 7.33 -11.96 -6.83
C SER A 140 6.24 -11.49 -5.85
N VAL A 141 5.02 -12.01 -5.97
CA VAL A 141 3.92 -11.66 -5.04
C VAL A 141 4.08 -12.27 -3.65
N GLY A 142 5.01 -13.22 -3.50
CA GLY A 142 5.26 -13.93 -2.25
C GLY A 142 6.30 -15.03 -2.38
N ILE A 143 6.35 -15.88 -1.36
CA ILE A 143 7.22 -17.05 -1.25
C ILE A 143 6.36 -18.29 -1.49
N HIS A 144 6.73 -19.12 -2.48
CA HIS A 144 6.02 -20.36 -2.76
C HIS A 144 6.44 -21.46 -1.77
N LEU A 145 5.48 -21.97 -1.01
CA LEU A 145 5.64 -23.05 -0.02
C LEU A 145 4.84 -24.27 -0.49
N GLY A 146 5.30 -24.89 -1.59
CA GLY A 146 4.56 -25.97 -2.25
C GLY A 146 3.24 -25.46 -2.84
N PRO A 147 2.07 -25.99 -2.42
CA PRO A 147 0.77 -25.58 -2.97
C PRO A 147 0.27 -24.22 -2.43
N VAL A 148 0.91 -23.65 -1.41
CA VAL A 148 0.48 -22.40 -0.78
C VAL A 148 1.50 -21.30 -1.04
N THR A 149 1.04 -20.10 -1.39
CA THR A 149 1.90 -18.91 -1.52
C THR A 149 1.77 -18.04 -0.28
N LEU A 150 2.89 -17.80 0.42
CA LEU A 150 2.95 -16.80 1.48
C LEU A 150 3.17 -15.42 0.85
N HIS A 151 2.09 -14.64 0.73
CA HIS A 151 2.15 -13.30 0.16
C HIS A 151 2.95 -12.33 1.05
N TYR A 152 3.75 -11.46 0.44
CA TYR A 152 4.51 -10.45 1.18
C TYR A 152 3.59 -9.50 1.96
N TYR A 153 2.43 -9.18 1.40
CA TYR A 153 1.41 -8.39 2.09
C TYR A 153 0.96 -9.05 3.41
N SER A 154 0.65 -10.35 3.36
CA SER A 154 0.28 -11.13 4.56
C SER A 154 1.44 -11.22 5.56
N LEU A 155 2.68 -11.35 5.07
CA LEU A 155 3.86 -11.34 5.91
C LEU A 155 4.03 -9.98 6.63
N MET A 156 3.71 -8.86 5.98
CA MET A 156 3.74 -7.54 6.62
C MET A 156 2.68 -7.42 7.73
N PHE A 157 1.51 -8.05 7.58
CA PHE A 157 0.53 -8.17 8.67
C PHE A 157 1.08 -8.97 9.85
N VAL A 158 1.76 -10.09 9.57
CA VAL A 158 2.43 -10.89 10.62
C VAL A 158 3.47 -10.03 11.35
N PHE A 159 4.27 -9.23 10.63
CA PHE A 159 5.22 -8.32 11.25
C PHE A 159 4.55 -7.21 12.06
N ALA A 160 3.47 -6.61 11.55
CA ALA A 160 2.70 -5.59 12.28
C ALA A 160 2.20 -6.11 13.63
N PHE A 161 1.56 -7.28 13.65
CA PHE A 161 1.05 -7.89 14.87
C PHE A 161 2.16 -8.46 15.77
N GLY A 162 3.15 -9.12 15.19
CA GLY A 162 4.27 -9.73 15.92
C GLY A 162 5.13 -8.69 16.64
N PHE A 163 5.61 -7.66 15.92
CA PHE A 163 6.33 -6.56 16.55
C PHE A 163 5.43 -5.77 17.49
N GLY A 164 4.14 -5.64 17.17
CA GLY A 164 3.19 -5.01 18.07
C GLY A 164 3.06 -5.72 19.41
N TYR A 165 2.99 -7.05 19.42
CA TYR A 165 3.00 -7.85 20.63
C TYR A 165 4.29 -7.67 21.43
N ILE A 166 5.45 -7.76 20.77
CA ILE A 166 6.77 -7.60 21.41
C ILE A 166 6.92 -6.22 22.07
N ILE A 167 6.51 -5.16 21.36
CA ILE A 167 6.59 -3.78 21.87
C ILE A 167 5.57 -3.58 23.00
N MET A 168 4.35 -4.10 22.86
CA MET A 168 3.32 -3.97 23.90
C MET A 168 3.70 -4.74 25.18
N LYS A 169 4.32 -5.92 25.06
CA LYS A 169 4.90 -6.64 26.20
C LYS A 169 5.89 -5.76 26.97
N LYS A 170 6.79 -5.09 26.23
CA LYS A 170 7.76 -4.15 26.81
C LYS A 170 7.08 -2.93 27.44
N ILE A 171 6.02 -2.39 26.84
CA ILE A 171 5.21 -1.32 27.44
C ILE A 171 4.61 -1.78 28.78
N PHE A 172 4.08 -3.00 28.84
CA PHE A 172 3.50 -3.57 30.07
C PHE A 172 4.56 -3.73 31.16
N ASP A 173 5.76 -4.19 30.81
CA ASP A 173 6.87 -4.26 31.77
C ASP A 173 7.27 -2.87 32.29
N ILE A 174 7.32 -1.86 31.42
CA ILE A 174 7.67 -0.48 31.76
C ILE A 174 6.62 0.18 32.65
N ASP A 175 5.35 -0.10 32.40
CA ASP A 175 4.23 0.46 33.15
C ASP A 175 3.81 -0.43 34.33
N HIS A 176 4.54 -1.53 34.58
CA HIS A 176 4.29 -2.49 35.65
C HIS A 176 2.87 -3.09 35.62
N VAL A 177 2.35 -3.33 34.41
CA VAL A 177 1.04 -3.95 34.19
C VAL A 177 1.17 -5.46 34.13
N ASN A 178 0.27 -6.18 34.80
CA ASN A 178 0.27 -7.63 34.77
C ASN A 178 0.17 -8.19 33.33
N GLN A 179 1.11 -9.05 32.96
CA GLN A 179 1.21 -9.66 31.62
C GLN A 179 -0.02 -10.49 31.22
N LYS A 180 -0.84 -10.95 32.19
CA LYS A 180 -2.11 -11.65 31.90
C LYS A 180 -3.09 -10.84 31.03
N TYR A 181 -2.93 -9.51 30.98
CA TYR A 181 -3.77 -8.61 30.19
C TYR A 181 -3.27 -8.45 28.75
N LEU A 182 -2.04 -8.88 28.43
CA LEU A 182 -1.44 -8.71 27.11
C LEU A 182 -2.13 -9.59 26.06
N ASP A 183 -2.31 -10.87 26.35
CA ASP A 183 -2.89 -11.82 25.38
C ASP A 183 -4.35 -11.47 25.04
N PRO A 184 -5.21 -11.05 26.00
CA PRO A 184 -6.52 -10.51 25.67
C PRO A 184 -6.45 -9.28 24.77
N LEU A 185 -5.55 -8.31 25.04
CA LEU A 185 -5.40 -7.11 24.20
C LEU A 185 -5.05 -7.49 22.75
N PHE A 186 -4.06 -8.37 22.60
CA PHE A 186 -3.62 -8.88 21.31
C PHE A 186 -4.76 -9.59 20.58
N THR A 187 -5.45 -10.50 21.26
CA THR A 187 -6.54 -11.31 20.68
C THR A 187 -7.68 -10.42 20.20
N TRP A 188 -8.14 -9.48 21.03
CA TRP A 188 -9.25 -8.58 20.68
C TRP A 188 -8.88 -7.59 19.58
N THR A 189 -7.61 -7.17 19.49
CA THR A 189 -7.11 -6.32 18.41
C THR A 189 -7.00 -7.11 17.10
N LEU A 190 -6.47 -8.32 17.14
CA LEU A 190 -6.33 -9.19 15.96
C LEU A 190 -7.71 -9.59 15.40
N LEU A 191 -8.60 -10.10 16.25
CA LEU A 191 -9.96 -10.47 15.85
C LEU A 191 -10.74 -9.26 15.35
N GLY A 192 -10.67 -8.12 16.07
CA GLY A 192 -11.32 -6.88 15.65
C GLY A 192 -10.83 -6.40 14.29
N THR A 193 -9.53 -6.49 14.02
CA THR A 193 -8.96 -6.09 12.72
C THR A 193 -9.43 -7.00 11.60
N ILE A 194 -9.26 -8.32 11.73
CA ILE A 194 -9.58 -9.27 10.65
C ILE A 194 -11.09 -9.34 10.41
N LEU A 195 -11.88 -9.58 11.46
CA LEU A 195 -13.34 -9.69 11.33
C LEU A 195 -13.97 -8.35 10.98
N GLY A 196 -13.50 -7.26 11.58
CA GLY A 196 -13.99 -5.93 11.26
C GLY A 196 -13.71 -5.55 9.81
N ALA A 197 -12.49 -5.80 9.32
CA ALA A 197 -12.16 -5.53 7.92
C ALA A 197 -13.04 -6.32 6.96
N ARG A 198 -13.21 -7.62 7.22
CA ARG A 198 -14.00 -8.51 6.37
C ARG A 198 -15.48 -8.14 6.41
N LEU A 199 -16.06 -7.94 7.58
CA LEU A 199 -17.46 -7.53 7.72
C LEU A 199 -17.72 -6.16 7.09
N GLY A 200 -16.81 -5.20 7.26
CA GLY A 200 -16.91 -3.91 6.59
C GLY A 200 -16.94 -4.08 5.07
N HIS A 201 -16.06 -4.91 4.52
CA HIS A 201 -16.05 -5.15 3.08
C HIS A 201 -17.37 -5.76 2.60
N VAL A 202 -17.83 -6.83 3.25
CA VAL A 202 -19.07 -7.53 2.89
C VAL A 202 -20.28 -6.59 3.03
N ILE A 203 -20.41 -5.85 4.13
CA ILE A 203 -21.58 -4.97 4.36
C ILE A 203 -21.65 -3.83 3.33
N PHE A 204 -20.52 -3.20 2.99
CA PHE A 204 -20.54 -1.99 2.16
C PHE A 204 -20.34 -2.24 0.67
N TYR A 205 -19.66 -3.32 0.28
CA TYR A 205 -19.28 -3.56 -1.11
C TYR A 205 -19.86 -4.84 -1.70
N GLN A 206 -20.08 -5.88 -0.89
CA GLN A 206 -20.53 -7.20 -1.36
C GLN A 206 -21.57 -7.85 -0.43
N PRO A 207 -22.73 -7.20 -0.16
CA PRO A 207 -23.72 -7.70 0.79
C PRO A 207 -24.37 -9.01 0.35
N GLU A 208 -24.35 -9.32 -0.94
CA GLU A 208 -24.83 -10.58 -1.53
C GLU A 208 -24.13 -11.82 -0.95
N LEU A 209 -22.88 -11.71 -0.49
CA LEU A 209 -22.14 -12.83 0.10
C LEU A 209 -22.83 -13.40 1.36
N PHE A 210 -23.64 -12.61 2.08
CA PHE A 210 -24.42 -13.14 3.21
C PHE A 210 -25.43 -14.20 2.79
N LYS A 211 -25.90 -14.17 1.54
CA LYS A 211 -26.85 -15.15 0.99
C LYS A 211 -26.13 -16.19 0.14
N ASP A 212 -25.20 -15.74 -0.68
CA ASP A 212 -24.65 -16.57 -1.74
C ASP A 212 -23.51 -17.46 -1.23
N ASP A 213 -22.70 -16.99 -0.27
CA ASP A 213 -21.57 -17.74 0.27
C ASP A 213 -21.29 -17.32 1.74
N PHE A 214 -22.24 -17.61 2.63
CA PHE A 214 -22.24 -17.14 4.02
C PHE A 214 -20.96 -17.50 4.80
N LEU A 215 -20.41 -18.71 4.61
CA LEU A 215 -19.20 -19.13 5.31
C LEU A 215 -17.97 -18.32 4.88
N SER A 216 -17.91 -17.89 3.61
CA SER A 216 -16.82 -17.02 3.12
C SER A 216 -16.77 -15.64 3.77
N VAL A 217 -17.85 -15.22 4.44
CA VAL A 217 -17.88 -13.95 5.20
C VAL A 217 -16.98 -14.03 6.44
N PHE A 218 -16.84 -15.21 7.05
CA PHE A 218 -16.14 -15.37 8.34
C PHE A 218 -14.87 -16.19 8.23
N LEU A 219 -14.76 -17.05 7.21
CA LEU A 219 -13.66 -17.98 7.02
C LEU A 219 -12.86 -17.62 5.75
N PRO A 220 -11.54 -17.90 5.72
CA PRO A 220 -10.67 -17.65 4.57
C PRO A 220 -10.86 -18.68 3.45
N ILE A 221 -12.12 -18.98 3.12
CA ILE A 221 -12.54 -19.95 2.13
C ILE A 221 -13.62 -19.35 1.24
N ARG A 222 -13.70 -19.85 0.01
CA ARG A 222 -14.87 -19.70 -0.85
C ARG A 222 -15.53 -21.06 -0.95
N THR A 223 -16.85 -21.12 -0.83
CA THR A 223 -17.62 -22.38 -0.93
C THR A 223 -18.32 -22.56 -2.26
N LYS A 224 -18.46 -21.48 -3.05
CA LYS A 224 -19.06 -21.52 -4.39
C LYS A 224 -18.16 -20.86 -5.46
N PRO A 225 -18.03 -21.45 -6.66
CA PRO A 225 -18.67 -22.69 -7.12
C PRO A 225 -18.07 -23.97 -6.50
N GLU A 226 -16.83 -23.91 -6.02
CA GLU A 226 -16.11 -25.01 -5.39
C GLU A 226 -15.44 -24.55 -4.08
N LEU A 227 -15.11 -25.50 -3.20
CA LEU A 227 -14.39 -25.23 -1.97
C LEU A 227 -12.94 -24.89 -2.26
N GLU A 228 -12.56 -23.64 -2.03
CA GLU A 228 -11.22 -23.14 -2.29
C GLU A 228 -10.72 -22.34 -1.09
N PHE A 229 -9.47 -22.56 -0.69
CA PHE A 229 -8.80 -21.69 0.26
C PHE A 229 -8.38 -20.40 -0.44
N THR A 230 -9.12 -19.33 -0.21
CA THR A 230 -8.90 -18.02 -0.84
C THR A 230 -8.08 -17.08 0.03
N GLY A 231 -7.86 -17.43 1.30
CA GLY A 231 -7.32 -16.50 2.28
C GLY A 231 -8.35 -15.43 2.68
N PHE A 232 -7.93 -14.48 3.52
CA PHE A 232 -8.76 -13.30 3.81
C PHE A 232 -8.58 -12.26 2.71
N SER A 233 -9.40 -12.34 1.67
CA SER A 233 -9.52 -11.32 0.62
C SER A 233 -10.75 -10.42 0.88
N GLY A 234 -10.81 -9.26 0.22
CA GLY A 234 -11.90 -8.30 0.43
C GLY A 234 -11.93 -7.76 1.86
N LEU A 235 -11.03 -6.84 2.17
CA LEU A 235 -10.84 -6.25 3.50
C LEU A 235 -11.02 -4.74 3.43
N ALA A 236 -11.91 -4.18 4.26
CA ALA A 236 -12.18 -2.75 4.32
C ALA A 236 -11.62 -2.11 5.60
N SER A 237 -10.73 -1.13 5.45
CA SER A 237 -10.07 -0.44 6.57
C SER A 237 -11.05 0.25 7.54
N HIS A 238 -12.17 0.79 7.04
CA HIS A 238 -13.20 1.42 7.86
C HIS A 238 -13.88 0.42 8.81
N GLY A 239 -14.15 -0.79 8.32
CA GLY A 239 -14.70 -1.87 9.14
C GLY A 239 -13.75 -2.30 10.26
N ALA A 240 -12.45 -2.45 9.94
CA ALA A 240 -11.43 -2.72 10.96
C ALA A 240 -11.36 -1.59 11.99
N THR A 241 -11.42 -0.34 11.54
CA THR A 241 -11.34 0.84 12.44
C THR A 241 -12.50 0.85 13.44
N ILE A 242 -13.73 0.65 12.96
CA ILE A 242 -14.92 0.60 13.81
C ILE A 242 -14.81 -0.55 14.82
N ALA A 243 -14.46 -1.75 14.34
CA ALA A 243 -14.31 -2.90 15.22
C ALA A 243 -13.21 -2.69 16.27
N LEU A 244 -12.06 -2.10 15.89
CA LEU A 244 -10.97 -1.79 16.83
C LEU A 244 -11.37 -0.78 17.90
N ILE A 245 -12.21 0.20 17.58
CA ILE A 245 -12.76 1.13 18.58
C ILE A 245 -13.55 0.33 19.62
N PHE A 246 -14.48 -0.52 19.18
CA PHE A 246 -15.32 -1.29 20.09
C PHE A 246 -14.55 -2.34 20.87
N THR A 247 -13.63 -3.09 20.25
CA THR A 247 -12.83 -4.11 20.95
C THR A 247 -11.86 -3.47 21.94
N THR A 248 -11.30 -2.30 21.63
CA THR A 248 -10.46 -1.55 22.59
C THR A 248 -11.28 -1.02 23.76
N LEU A 249 -12.48 -0.47 23.52
CA LEU A 249 -13.38 -0.04 24.59
C LEU A 249 -13.79 -1.23 25.48
N TYR A 250 -14.15 -2.37 24.88
CA TYR A 250 -14.48 -3.59 25.60
C TYR A 250 -13.30 -4.06 26.46
N TYR A 251 -12.11 -4.17 25.89
CA TYR A 251 -10.89 -4.50 26.62
C TYR A 251 -10.64 -3.54 27.78
N SER A 252 -10.74 -2.23 27.53
CA SER A 252 -10.50 -1.19 28.52
C SER A 252 -11.47 -1.28 29.70
N PHE A 253 -12.77 -1.41 29.44
CA PHE A 253 -13.78 -1.38 30.48
C PHE A 253 -14.00 -2.71 31.19
N LYS A 254 -13.84 -3.83 30.49
CA LYS A 254 -14.19 -5.16 31.03
C LYS A 254 -12.97 -5.97 31.46
N ILE A 255 -11.85 -5.82 30.77
CA ILE A 255 -10.68 -6.69 30.97
C ILE A 255 -9.65 -6.00 31.86
N ILE A 256 -9.02 -4.92 31.37
CA ILE A 256 -7.95 -4.24 32.11
C ILE A 256 -8.48 -3.19 33.10
N LYS A 257 -9.73 -2.74 32.94
CA LYS A 257 -10.41 -1.75 33.80
C LYS A 257 -9.63 -0.43 33.96
N LYS A 258 -8.87 -0.04 32.93
CA LYS A 258 -8.20 1.26 32.83
C LYS A 258 -9.02 2.21 31.96
N ASN A 259 -8.69 3.50 32.01
CA ASN A 259 -9.26 4.50 31.10
C ASN A 259 -8.94 4.11 29.64
N PRO A 260 -9.91 4.14 28.70
CA PRO A 260 -9.66 3.86 27.28
C PRO A 260 -8.50 4.65 26.67
N PHE A 261 -8.35 5.92 27.05
CA PHE A 261 -7.26 6.75 26.55
C PHE A 261 -5.88 6.25 26.98
N TRP A 262 -5.77 5.60 28.15
CA TRP A 262 -4.53 4.94 28.56
C TRP A 262 -4.17 3.80 27.60
N VAL A 263 -5.16 3.02 27.17
CA VAL A 263 -4.96 1.92 26.21
C VAL A 263 -4.62 2.47 24.82
N TYR A 264 -5.36 3.49 24.37
CA TYR A 264 -5.13 4.12 23.08
C TYR A 264 -3.78 4.82 22.96
N ASP A 265 -3.27 5.46 24.03
CA ASP A 265 -1.92 6.04 24.02
C ASP A 265 -0.83 5.01 23.69
N ARG A 266 -1.00 3.78 24.20
CA ARG A 266 -0.05 2.68 24.02
C ARG A 266 -0.26 1.97 22.69
N LEU A 267 -1.52 1.78 22.30
CA LEU A 267 -1.85 1.25 20.97
C LEU A 267 -1.38 2.17 19.86
N GLY A 268 -1.50 3.50 20.01
CA GLY A 268 -1.06 4.47 18.99
C GLY A 268 0.42 4.32 18.63
N ILE A 269 1.28 4.02 19.62
CA ILE A 269 2.70 3.71 19.38
C ILE A 269 2.84 2.49 18.47
N VAL A 270 2.20 1.38 18.84
CA VAL A 270 2.29 0.11 18.11
C VAL A 270 1.67 0.20 16.71
N VAL A 271 0.51 0.87 16.61
CA VAL A 271 -0.23 1.06 15.36
C VAL A 271 0.54 1.94 14.38
N ALA A 272 1.32 2.93 14.84
CA ALA A 272 2.21 3.68 13.95
C ALA A 272 3.20 2.75 13.22
N LEU A 273 3.84 1.83 13.94
CA LEU A 273 4.72 0.84 13.31
C LEU A 273 3.94 -0.15 12.43
N GLY A 274 2.79 -0.61 12.89
CA GLY A 274 1.90 -1.48 12.09
C GLY A 274 1.49 -0.83 10.77
N GLY A 275 1.15 0.46 10.78
CA GLY A 275 0.84 1.24 9.59
C GLY A 275 2.01 1.31 8.60
N ALA A 276 3.25 1.39 9.09
CA ALA A 276 4.43 1.33 8.23
C ALA A 276 4.53 -0.02 7.50
N PHE A 277 4.34 -1.14 8.22
CA PHE A 277 4.34 -2.46 7.60
C PHE A 277 3.21 -2.63 6.58
N VAL A 278 2.00 -2.13 6.87
CA VAL A 278 0.89 -2.15 5.89
C VAL A 278 1.28 -1.42 4.60
N ARG A 279 1.93 -0.26 4.71
CA ARG A 279 2.41 0.50 3.53
C ARG A 279 3.53 -0.20 2.78
N LEU A 280 4.43 -0.89 3.47
CA LEU A 280 5.40 -1.79 2.82
C LEU A 280 4.69 -2.93 2.08
N GLY A 281 3.61 -3.47 2.65
CA GLY A 281 2.75 -4.45 1.98
C GLY A 281 2.18 -3.90 0.68
N ASN A 282 1.57 -2.71 0.71
CA ASN A 282 1.05 -2.08 -0.50
C ASN A 282 2.15 -1.84 -1.55
N PHE A 283 3.38 -1.51 -1.12
CA PHE A 283 4.52 -1.39 -2.03
C PHE A 283 4.86 -2.72 -2.71
N PHE A 284 4.94 -3.84 -1.97
CA PHE A 284 5.12 -5.18 -2.58
C PHE A 284 4.01 -5.54 -3.57
N ASN A 285 2.77 -5.15 -3.29
CA ASN A 285 1.63 -5.39 -4.18
C ASN A 285 1.51 -4.39 -5.35
N SER A 286 2.36 -3.36 -5.44
CA SER A 286 2.20 -2.28 -6.42
C SER A 286 0.85 -1.54 -6.33
N GLU A 287 0.29 -1.42 -5.14
CA GLU A 287 -0.98 -0.74 -4.86
C GLU A 287 -0.75 0.67 -4.29
N ILE A 288 -1.70 1.59 -4.47
CA ILE A 288 -1.62 2.95 -3.88
C ILE A 288 -0.42 3.73 -4.43
N VAL A 289 -0.19 3.63 -5.74
CA VAL A 289 0.94 4.26 -6.43
C VAL A 289 0.81 5.79 -6.51
N GLY A 290 1.93 6.43 -6.77
CA GLY A 290 2.02 7.87 -6.95
C GLY A 290 1.54 8.38 -8.30
N LYS A 291 1.52 9.70 -8.43
CA LYS A 291 1.45 10.41 -9.71
C LYS A 291 2.69 10.09 -10.56
N PRO A 292 2.59 10.25 -11.90
CA PRO A 292 3.74 10.15 -12.79
C PRO A 292 4.89 11.04 -12.30
N ALA A 293 6.10 10.50 -12.31
CA ALA A 293 7.31 11.15 -11.85
C ALA A 293 8.28 11.38 -13.02
N ASP A 294 9.21 12.33 -12.83
CA ASP A 294 10.38 12.47 -13.70
C ASP A 294 11.19 11.18 -13.72
N PRO A 295 11.50 10.59 -14.89
CA PRO A 295 12.37 9.43 -15.00
C PRO A 295 13.71 9.57 -14.29
N HIS A 296 14.25 10.78 -14.19
CA HIS A 296 15.54 11.07 -13.53
C HIS A 296 15.41 11.33 -12.03
N SER A 297 14.18 11.34 -11.49
CA SER A 297 13.97 11.44 -10.04
C SER A 297 14.57 10.21 -9.36
N PRO A 298 15.30 10.37 -8.24
CA PRO A 298 15.83 9.23 -7.49
C PRO A 298 14.71 8.36 -6.88
N PHE A 299 13.47 8.86 -6.89
CA PHE A 299 12.28 8.16 -6.43
C PHE A 299 11.39 7.68 -7.58
N ALA A 300 11.83 7.73 -8.84
CA ALA A 300 11.04 7.24 -9.95
C ALA A 300 11.03 5.70 -9.94
N ILE A 301 9.83 5.13 -9.80
CA ILE A 301 9.62 3.68 -9.84
C ILE A 301 8.51 3.35 -10.83
N LEU A 302 8.80 2.51 -11.81
CA LEU A 302 7.82 1.91 -12.71
C LEU A 302 7.29 0.63 -12.06
N PHE A 303 5.96 0.50 -11.98
CA PHE A 303 5.27 -0.63 -11.36
C PHE A 303 4.53 -1.46 -12.43
N PRO A 304 5.14 -2.49 -13.04
CA PRO A 304 4.50 -3.25 -14.14
C PRO A 304 3.21 -3.97 -13.74
N GLN A 305 3.06 -4.24 -12.45
CA GLN A 305 1.96 -5.01 -11.84
C GLN A 305 0.86 -4.11 -11.24
N MET A 306 0.96 -2.78 -11.37
CA MET A 306 -0.05 -1.87 -10.84
C MET A 306 -1.40 -2.06 -11.57
N SER A 307 -2.50 -1.82 -10.86
CA SER A 307 -3.84 -1.82 -11.45
C SER A 307 -4.00 -0.70 -12.49
N ASP A 308 -4.80 -0.96 -13.52
CA ASP A 308 -5.19 0.00 -14.55
C ASP A 308 -6.02 1.17 -14.00
N GLU A 309 -6.61 1.00 -12.80
CA GLU A 309 -7.32 2.08 -12.09
C GLU A 309 -6.44 3.31 -11.81
N TYR A 310 -5.11 3.13 -11.78
CA TYR A 310 -4.14 4.21 -11.58
C TYR A 310 -3.71 4.89 -12.89
N GLY A 311 -4.23 4.44 -14.03
CA GLY A 311 -3.91 4.96 -15.37
C GLY A 311 -2.68 4.30 -15.99
N ILE A 312 -1.97 5.05 -16.84
CA ILE A 312 -0.85 4.53 -17.64
C ILE A 312 0.34 4.06 -16.77
N THR A 313 0.96 2.94 -17.16
CA THR A 313 2.12 2.35 -16.46
C THR A 313 3.41 3.05 -16.84
N VAL A 314 3.71 4.10 -16.08
CA VAL A 314 4.90 4.95 -16.25
C VAL A 314 5.62 5.09 -14.91
N PRO A 315 6.87 5.57 -14.88
CA PRO A 315 7.56 5.88 -13.63
C PRO A 315 6.72 6.80 -12.75
N ARG A 316 6.52 6.43 -11.49
CA ARG A 316 5.66 7.10 -10.50
C ARG A 316 6.38 7.25 -9.17
N PHE A 317 5.91 8.17 -8.34
CA PHE A 317 6.40 8.29 -6.97
C PHE A 317 5.94 7.10 -6.10
N PRO A 318 6.80 6.52 -5.25
CA PRO A 318 6.43 5.47 -4.32
C PRO A 318 5.78 6.06 -3.06
N GLY A 319 4.57 6.60 -3.20
CA GLY A 319 3.83 7.22 -2.09
C GLY A 319 3.72 6.31 -0.86
N GLN A 320 3.65 4.99 -1.08
CA GLN A 320 3.63 3.99 -0.02
C GLN A 320 4.92 4.02 0.83
N LEU A 321 6.09 4.16 0.21
CA LEU A 321 7.36 4.25 0.93
C LEU A 321 7.48 5.56 1.71
N PHE A 322 6.96 6.66 1.16
CA PHE A 322 6.92 7.94 1.86
C PHE A 322 6.01 7.90 3.09
N GLU A 323 4.81 7.31 2.96
CA GLU A 323 3.92 7.05 4.10
C GLU A 323 4.59 6.12 5.13
N ALA A 324 5.19 5.01 4.67
CA ALA A 324 5.86 4.05 5.55
C ALA A 324 6.99 4.70 6.36
N ALA A 325 7.85 5.48 5.70
CA ALA A 325 8.93 6.22 6.37
C ALA A 325 8.37 7.22 7.39
N GLY A 326 7.33 7.97 7.03
CA GLY A 326 6.63 8.87 7.95
C GLY A 326 6.09 8.15 9.18
N TYR A 327 5.49 6.97 9.00
CA TYR A 327 4.94 6.17 10.09
C TYR A 327 6.03 5.56 10.99
N VAL A 328 7.18 5.17 10.44
CA VAL A 328 8.35 4.77 11.24
C VAL A 328 8.87 5.95 12.06
N LEU A 329 8.99 7.14 11.48
CA LEU A 329 9.40 8.34 12.21
C LEU A 329 8.40 8.71 13.31
N LEU A 330 7.11 8.56 13.04
CA LEU A 330 6.05 8.73 14.04
C LEU A 330 6.20 7.71 15.19
N PHE A 331 6.43 6.44 14.88
CA PHE A 331 6.70 5.42 15.89
C PHE A 331 7.91 5.80 16.76
N ILE A 332 9.03 6.20 16.15
CA ILE A 332 10.25 6.61 16.87
C ILE A 332 9.95 7.80 17.79
N LEU A 333 9.21 8.80 17.30
CA LEU A 333 8.82 9.97 18.08
C LEU A 333 7.94 9.59 19.27
N LEU A 334 6.88 8.82 19.04
CA LEU A 334 5.96 8.40 20.11
C LEU A 334 6.66 7.51 21.14
N TRP A 335 7.51 6.59 20.68
CA TRP A 335 8.33 5.75 21.56
C TRP A 335 9.29 6.57 22.41
N PHE A 336 9.96 7.55 21.80
CA PHE A 336 10.85 8.48 22.52
C PHE A 336 10.08 9.25 23.59
N LEU A 337 8.95 9.88 23.23
CA LEU A 337 8.12 10.64 24.17
C LEU A 337 7.58 9.75 25.29
N TYR A 338 7.12 8.54 24.96
CA TYR A 338 6.66 7.55 25.94
C TYR A 338 7.76 7.15 26.93
N ARG A 339 9.01 6.96 26.47
CA ARG A 339 10.13 6.50 27.31
C ARG A 339 10.84 7.59 28.08
N LYS A 340 10.91 8.80 27.54
CA LYS A 340 11.82 9.86 28.02
C LYS A 340 11.09 11.05 28.65
N THR A 341 9.76 11.04 28.67
CA THR A 341 8.95 12.14 29.22
C THR A 341 7.77 11.60 30.03
N ASP A 342 7.12 12.49 30.78
CA ASP A 342 5.92 12.15 31.58
C ASP A 342 4.63 12.10 30.75
N LYS A 343 4.73 12.14 29.41
CA LYS A 343 3.55 12.16 28.53
C LYS A 343 2.71 10.90 28.61
N LYS A 344 3.29 9.76 28.98
CA LYS A 344 2.53 8.51 29.21
C LYS A 344 1.52 8.59 30.36
N TYR A 345 1.67 9.57 31.25
CA TYR A 345 0.77 9.83 32.37
C TYR A 345 -0.35 10.84 32.03
N GLN A 346 -0.30 11.47 30.84
CA GLN A 346 -1.33 12.39 30.35
C GLN A 346 -2.25 11.60 29.42
N GLN A 347 -3.34 11.05 29.95
CA GLN A 347 -4.19 10.09 29.23
C GLN A 347 -4.78 10.73 27.96
N GLY A 348 -4.48 10.14 26.82
CA GLY A 348 -4.92 10.57 25.49
C GLY A 348 -3.91 11.46 24.76
N TRP A 349 -2.87 11.95 25.43
CA TRP A 349 -1.95 12.90 24.82
C TRP A 349 -1.15 12.26 23.67
N LEU A 350 -0.63 11.05 23.88
CA LEU A 350 0.15 10.33 22.87
C LEU A 350 -0.73 9.89 21.71
N PHE A 351 -1.95 9.45 21.99
CA PHE A 351 -2.93 9.08 20.97
C PHE A 351 -3.39 10.27 20.13
N GLY A 352 -3.62 11.42 20.75
CA GLY A 352 -3.96 12.65 20.04
C GLY A 352 -2.81 13.11 19.14
N LEU A 353 -1.56 13.04 19.61
CA LEU A 353 -0.39 13.33 18.79
C LEU A 353 -0.23 12.34 17.63
N PHE A 354 -0.44 11.05 17.90
CA PHE A 354 -0.47 10.00 16.88
C PHE A 354 -1.49 10.32 15.78
N PHE A 355 -2.73 10.70 16.15
CA PHE A 355 -3.76 11.11 15.18
C PHE A 355 -3.29 12.31 14.35
N ILE A 356 -2.85 13.39 14.99
CA ILE A 356 -2.42 14.59 14.25
C ILE A 356 -1.33 14.25 13.23
N ILE A 357 -0.27 13.56 13.66
CA ILE A 357 0.89 13.33 12.80
C ILE A 357 0.60 12.27 11.73
N LEU A 358 -0.08 11.17 12.06
CA LEU A 358 -0.42 10.14 11.07
C LEU A 358 -1.26 10.73 9.93
N TRP A 359 -2.29 11.51 10.29
CA TRP A 359 -3.17 12.13 9.31
C TRP A 359 -2.52 13.32 8.60
N ALA A 360 -1.56 14.00 9.22
CA ALA A 360 -0.72 14.98 8.53
C ALA A 360 0.19 14.32 7.48
N ILE A 361 0.86 13.21 7.81
CA ILE A 361 1.66 12.44 6.85
C ILE A 361 0.79 12.03 5.67
N ARG A 362 -0.39 11.46 5.92
CA ARG A 362 -1.35 11.12 4.87
C ARG A 362 -1.70 12.35 4.02
N PHE A 363 -2.10 13.46 4.65
CA PHE A 363 -2.47 14.69 3.96
C PHE A 363 -1.38 15.19 2.99
N PHE A 364 -0.12 15.18 3.42
CA PHE A 364 1.00 15.65 2.61
C PHE A 364 1.41 14.66 1.53
N VAL A 365 1.45 13.36 1.82
CA VAL A 365 1.81 12.36 0.79
C VAL A 365 0.72 12.24 -0.28
N GLU A 366 -0.53 12.53 0.05
CA GLU A 366 -1.63 12.49 -0.91
C GLU A 366 -1.46 13.49 -2.08
N PHE A 367 -0.64 14.55 -1.94
CA PHE A 367 -0.29 15.42 -3.07
C PHE A 367 0.49 14.68 -4.16
N LEU A 368 1.22 13.62 -3.79
CA LEU A 368 2.05 12.81 -4.67
C LEU A 368 1.35 11.53 -5.13
N LYS A 369 0.11 11.30 -4.71
CA LYS A 369 -0.64 10.06 -4.98
C LYS A 369 -1.68 10.22 -6.07
N GLU A 370 -1.94 9.13 -6.77
CA GLU A 370 -3.15 9.06 -7.60
C GLU A 370 -4.37 8.71 -6.76
N PRO A 371 -5.55 9.24 -7.12
CA PRO A 371 -6.78 8.90 -6.45
C PRO A 371 -7.11 7.42 -6.69
N GLN A 372 -7.58 6.77 -5.62
CA GLN A 372 -8.02 5.38 -5.64
C GLN A 372 -9.45 5.34 -6.20
N GLY A 373 -9.57 5.32 -7.52
CA GLY A 373 -10.85 5.40 -8.23
C GLY A 373 -11.36 6.83 -8.39
N LYS A 374 -12.69 6.99 -8.54
CA LYS A 374 -13.29 8.30 -8.77
C LYS A 374 -13.17 9.17 -7.51
N GLU A 375 -12.67 10.41 -7.66
CA GLU A 375 -12.75 11.36 -6.56
C GLU A 375 -14.21 11.69 -6.25
N PHE A 376 -14.61 11.46 -5.00
CA PHE A 376 -15.98 11.73 -4.54
C PHE A 376 -16.11 13.09 -3.86
N ILE A 377 -15.00 13.62 -3.35
CA ILE A 377 -14.94 14.89 -2.61
C ILE A 377 -13.75 15.69 -3.15
N SER A 378 -14.04 16.86 -3.71
CA SER A 378 -13.06 17.88 -4.04
C SER A 378 -13.55 19.21 -3.47
N ILE A 379 -12.84 19.73 -2.46
CA ILE A 379 -13.20 20.98 -1.78
C ILE A 379 -11.95 21.84 -1.70
N ALA A 380 -12.03 23.08 -2.21
CA ALA A 380 -10.95 24.06 -2.16
C ALA A 380 -9.60 23.57 -2.72
N GLY A 381 -9.63 22.72 -3.74
CA GLY A 381 -8.43 22.13 -4.37
C GLY A 381 -7.81 20.95 -3.60
N LEU A 382 -8.46 20.48 -2.54
CA LEU A 382 -8.07 19.27 -1.81
C LEU A 382 -8.85 18.06 -2.31
N ASN A 383 -8.15 16.93 -2.45
CA ASN A 383 -8.76 15.66 -2.84
C ASN A 383 -9.44 14.95 -1.65
N THR A 384 -10.09 13.83 -1.95
CA THR A 384 -10.86 13.06 -0.95
C THR A 384 -9.98 12.61 0.22
N GLY A 385 -8.77 12.10 -0.03
CA GLY A 385 -7.86 11.65 1.03
C GLY A 385 -7.42 12.78 1.96
N GLN A 386 -7.21 13.99 1.42
CA GLN A 386 -6.83 15.18 2.17
C GLN A 386 -7.99 15.71 3.01
N VAL A 387 -9.18 15.84 2.41
CA VAL A 387 -10.38 16.32 3.12
C VAL A 387 -10.70 15.40 4.29
N LEU A 388 -10.64 14.08 4.09
CA LEU A 388 -10.89 13.11 5.16
C LEU A 388 -9.82 13.14 6.26
N SER A 389 -8.60 13.59 5.98
CA SER A 389 -7.53 13.68 6.98
C SER A 389 -7.77 14.81 7.99
N ILE A 390 -8.41 15.91 7.57
CA ILE A 390 -8.61 17.11 8.41
C ILE A 390 -9.43 16.82 9.69
N PRO A 391 -10.62 16.16 9.63
CA PRO A 391 -11.38 15.82 10.82
C PRO A 391 -10.59 15.01 11.85
N PHE A 392 -9.73 14.08 11.41
CA PHE A 392 -8.92 13.28 12.33
C PHE A 392 -7.79 14.07 12.98
N MET A 393 -7.17 15.01 12.25
CA MET A 393 -6.21 15.94 12.86
C MET A 393 -6.89 16.82 13.92
N ILE A 394 -8.10 17.33 13.64
CA ILE A 394 -8.89 18.10 14.60
C ILE A 394 -9.24 17.25 15.81
N ALA A 395 -9.69 16.01 15.61
CA ALA A 395 -9.98 15.08 16.69
C ALA A 395 -8.75 14.84 17.57
N GLY A 396 -7.57 14.62 16.97
CA GLY A 396 -6.32 14.49 17.70
C GLY A 396 -5.99 15.73 18.56
N LEU A 397 -6.21 16.93 18.02
CA LEU A 397 -6.03 18.19 18.77
C LEU A 397 -6.99 18.29 19.96
N LEU A 398 -8.27 17.97 19.75
CA LEU A 398 -9.28 17.98 20.81
C LEU A 398 -8.94 16.98 21.92
N ILE A 399 -8.47 15.78 21.55
CA ILE A 399 -8.01 14.76 22.51
C ILE A 399 -6.82 15.30 23.32
N MET A 400 -5.83 15.95 22.69
CA MET A 400 -4.70 16.54 23.41
C MET A 400 -5.10 17.67 24.36
N ILE A 401 -6.07 18.51 23.98
CA ILE A 401 -6.61 19.56 24.84
C ILE A 401 -7.31 18.95 26.05
N TYR A 402 -8.17 17.95 25.82
CA TYR A 402 -8.86 17.22 26.88
C TYR A 402 -7.87 16.50 27.83
N SER A 403 -6.80 15.93 27.28
CA SER A 403 -5.77 15.21 28.04
C SER A 403 -5.05 16.06 29.09
N LYS A 404 -4.97 17.39 28.91
CA LYS A 404 -4.33 18.30 29.88
C LYS A 404 -4.92 18.18 31.29
N ASN A 405 -6.22 17.86 31.37
CA ASN A 405 -6.96 17.72 32.62
C ASN A 405 -6.99 16.27 33.15
N ASN A 406 -6.48 15.29 32.38
CA ASN A 406 -6.53 13.87 32.69
C ASN A 406 -5.14 13.30 32.94
N LYS A 407 -4.48 13.81 34.00
CA LYS A 407 -3.16 13.32 34.42
C LYS A 407 -3.32 12.27 35.51
N ILE A 408 -2.58 11.18 35.40
CA ILE A 408 -2.46 10.16 36.45
C ILE A 408 -1.17 10.41 37.22
N ALA A 409 -1.20 10.23 38.54
CA ALA A 409 0.03 10.15 39.32
C ALA A 409 0.82 8.88 38.93
N PRO A 410 2.16 8.93 38.81
CA PRO A 410 2.97 7.77 38.44
C PRO A 410 2.76 6.53 39.33
N GLU A 411 2.43 6.74 40.61
CA GLU A 411 2.18 5.69 41.59
C GLU A 411 0.84 4.98 41.34
N ALA A 412 -0.20 5.72 40.95
CA ALA A 412 -1.52 5.18 40.64
C ALA A 412 -1.57 4.43 39.30
N ASP A 413 -0.53 4.52 38.47
CA ASP A 413 -0.42 3.73 37.24
C ASP A 413 0.05 2.28 37.52
N LYS A 414 0.77 2.07 38.63
CA LYS A 414 1.44 0.80 39.01
C LYS A 414 0.55 -0.24 39.71
N THR A 415 -0.72 0.09 40.01
CA THR A 415 -1.55 -0.66 40.97
C THR A 415 -2.34 -1.86 40.41
N PHE A 416 -2.02 -2.42 39.23
CA PHE A 416 -2.84 -3.49 38.60
C PHE A 416 -2.09 -4.65 37.93
#